data_AF-A0A2V1AR22-F1
#
_entry.id   AF-A0A2V1AR22-F1
#
_cell.length_a   1.000
_cell.length_b   1.000
_cell.length_c   1.000
_cell.angle_alpha   90.00
_cell.angle_beta   90.00
_cell.angle_gamma   90.00
#
_symmetry.space_group_name_H-M   'P 1'
#
loop_
_entity.id
_entity.type
_entity.pdbx_description
1 polymer ?
#
loop_
_entity_poly.entity_id
_entity_poly.type
_entity_poly.pdbx_seq_one_letter_code
_entity_poly.pdbx_strand_id
1 'polypeptide(L)'
;MTAKVRAIGLDSEIANNVESQFDDNKVVFSSWVQKRSFKTHQWNKRWMVLRNCQLSYYKKSSEHKPSKVLNKSELLAFSDVQDPHKEHENHFAIYTSSRVYHFRVESKELQDSWMKALESVVKQYEDDSNEEEEHETVASHLSHLSMDRREEEYVVEQGELRKLRKRYSQWRKLYVVVTNKAIYFCKSKEQKDKAYKIISMDKVMDVIEVDATRGKSWCLMVITPMKRIYLGASSEQDMTKWLSAIKAVVLSKRRV
;
A
#
# COMPACT_ATOMS: atom_id res chain seq x y z
N MET A 1 -3.61 -40.56 35.06
CA MET A 1 -4.35 -39.27 35.16
C MET A 1 -3.66 -38.29 34.22
N THR A 2 -4.22 -38.08 33.03
CA THR A 2 -3.63 -37.24 31.98
C THR A 2 -4.65 -36.17 31.62
N ALA A 3 -4.38 -34.92 31.99
CA ALA A 3 -5.25 -33.79 31.70
C ALA A 3 -5.09 -33.38 30.22
N LYS A 4 -6.18 -33.46 29.46
CA LYS A 4 -6.32 -32.88 28.12
C LYS A 4 -6.71 -31.42 28.28
N VAL A 5 -5.82 -30.50 27.93
CA VAL A 5 -6.16 -29.08 27.81
C VAL A 5 -6.82 -28.86 26.44
N ARG A 6 -8.10 -28.46 26.45
CA ARG A 6 -8.84 -27.99 25.27
C ARG A 6 -8.39 -26.56 24.97
N ALA A 7 -7.80 -26.33 23.79
CA ALA A 7 -7.67 -24.99 23.23
C ALA A 7 -9.06 -24.53 22.73
N ILE A 8 -9.51 -23.39 23.24
CA ILE A 8 -10.79 -22.76 22.91
C ILE A 8 -10.58 -21.93 21.63
N GLY A 9 -11.45 -22.12 20.64
CA GLY A 9 -11.37 -21.53 19.30
C GLY A 9 -11.65 -20.03 19.23
N LEU A 10 -10.79 -19.21 19.83
CA LEU A 10 -10.82 -17.74 19.73
C LEU A 10 -10.00 -17.17 18.57
N ASP A 11 -9.11 -17.96 17.96
CA ASP A 11 -8.19 -17.47 16.92
C ASP A 11 -8.86 -17.32 15.54
N SER A 12 -9.98 -18.03 15.31
CA SER A 12 -10.64 -18.06 13.99
C SER A 12 -11.62 -16.90 13.75
N GLU A 13 -12.26 -16.37 14.79
CA GLU A 13 -13.18 -15.24 14.65
C GLU A 13 -12.45 -13.89 14.56
N ILE A 14 -11.28 -13.75 15.20
CA ILE A 14 -10.44 -12.55 15.09
C ILE A 14 -9.79 -12.48 13.70
N ALA A 15 -9.41 -13.61 13.11
CA ALA A 15 -8.87 -13.67 11.74
C ALA A 15 -9.91 -13.25 10.69
N ASN A 16 -11.16 -13.72 10.84
CA ASN A 16 -12.24 -13.43 9.89
C ASN A 16 -12.76 -11.99 9.98
N ASN A 17 -12.62 -11.31 11.12
CA ASN A 17 -13.12 -9.94 11.30
C ASN A 17 -12.13 -8.85 10.83
N VAL A 18 -10.87 -9.21 10.50
CA VAL A 18 -9.83 -8.28 10.04
C VAL A 18 -9.82 -8.11 8.51
N GLU A 19 -10.45 -9.02 7.77
CA GLU A 19 -10.47 -9.03 6.31
C GLU A 19 -11.59 -8.15 5.71
N SER A 20 -12.53 -7.67 6.54
CA SER A 20 -13.81 -7.13 6.08
C SER A 20 -13.87 -5.60 5.91
N GLN A 21 -12.83 -4.82 6.19
CA GLN A 21 -12.93 -3.37 6.09
C GLN A 21 -12.40 -2.73 4.80
N PHE A 22 -11.48 -3.34 4.05
CA PHE A 22 -11.13 -2.87 2.70
C PHE A 22 -10.53 -4.02 1.87
N ASP A 23 -11.36 -4.67 1.05
CA ASP A 23 -10.86 -5.61 0.05
C ASP A 23 -10.21 -4.81 -1.09
N ASP A 24 -8.88 -4.66 -1.03
CA ASP A 24 -8.05 -4.05 -2.08
C ASP A 24 -8.33 -4.66 -3.46
N ASN A 25 -8.65 -5.95 -3.48
CA ASN A 25 -8.89 -6.71 -4.69
C ASN A 25 -10.37 -6.65 -5.09
N LYS A 26 -11.22 -5.94 -4.35
CA LYS A 26 -12.62 -5.73 -4.72
C LYS A 26 -12.70 -5.06 -6.09
N VAL A 27 -13.49 -5.66 -6.98
CA VAL A 27 -13.79 -5.07 -8.28
C VAL A 27 -14.71 -3.88 -8.05
N VAL A 28 -14.26 -2.70 -8.48
CA VAL A 28 -15.06 -1.47 -8.49
C VAL A 28 -15.91 -1.44 -9.75
N PHE A 29 -15.29 -1.71 -10.90
CA PHE A 29 -15.98 -1.73 -12.18
C PHE A 29 -15.28 -2.61 -13.20
N SER A 30 -16.03 -3.23 -14.11
CA SER A 30 -15.45 -3.96 -15.23
C SER A 30 -16.36 -3.98 -16.45
N SER A 31 -15.78 -3.91 -17.65
CA SER A 31 -16.51 -3.96 -18.91
C SER A 31 -15.58 -4.32 -20.07
N TRP A 32 -16.18 -4.62 -21.22
CA TRP A 32 -15.44 -4.59 -22.49
C TRP A 32 -15.14 -3.14 -22.88
N VAL A 33 -13.94 -2.91 -23.41
CA VAL A 33 -13.49 -1.63 -23.96
C VAL A 33 -12.72 -1.84 -25.25
N GLN A 34 -12.74 -0.85 -26.13
CA GLN A 34 -11.84 -0.75 -27.28
C GLN A 34 -10.60 0.02 -26.82
N LYS A 35 -9.46 -0.67 -26.71
CA LYS A 35 -8.18 -0.05 -26.33
C LYS A 35 -7.38 0.33 -27.58
N ARG A 36 -6.88 1.57 -27.64
CA ARG A 36 -5.93 1.98 -28.68
C ARG A 36 -4.55 1.37 -28.46
N SER A 37 -4.01 0.74 -29.49
CA SER A 37 -2.61 0.29 -29.54
C SER A 37 -1.67 1.51 -29.54
N PHE A 38 -0.63 1.47 -28.71
CA PHE A 38 0.37 2.55 -28.72
C PHE A 38 1.25 2.52 -29.97
N LYS A 39 1.54 1.31 -30.51
CA LYS A 39 2.43 1.16 -31.68
C LYS A 39 1.71 1.34 -33.01
N THR A 40 0.52 0.77 -33.13
CA THR A 40 -0.20 0.69 -34.41
C THR A 40 -1.41 1.63 -34.48
N HIS A 41 -1.76 2.29 -33.37
CA HIS A 41 -2.94 3.14 -33.23
C HIS A 41 -4.30 2.46 -33.50
N GLN A 42 -4.31 1.16 -33.78
CA GLN A 42 -5.51 0.36 -33.98
C GLN A 42 -6.25 0.09 -32.67
N TRP A 43 -7.58 0.04 -32.74
CA TRP A 43 -8.46 -0.25 -31.62
C TRP A 43 -8.68 -1.75 -31.48
N ASN A 44 -8.58 -2.23 -30.25
CA ASN A 44 -8.64 -3.65 -29.94
C ASN A 44 -9.56 -3.88 -28.74
N LYS A 45 -10.51 -4.80 -28.89
CA LYS A 45 -11.41 -5.20 -27.79
C LYS A 45 -10.61 -5.85 -26.65
N ARG A 46 -10.79 -5.37 -25.43
CA ARG A 46 -10.14 -5.86 -24.20
C ARG A 46 -11.16 -5.86 -23.07
N TRP A 47 -11.09 -6.87 -22.20
CA TRP A 47 -11.85 -6.87 -20.96
C TRP A 47 -11.05 -6.06 -19.94
N MET A 48 -11.64 -5.00 -19.38
CA MET A 48 -10.97 -4.10 -18.45
C MET A 48 -11.62 -4.20 -17.08
N VAL A 49 -10.80 -4.24 -16.03
CA VAL A 49 -11.21 -4.43 -14.64
C VAL A 49 -10.48 -3.40 -13.77
N LEU A 50 -11.24 -2.52 -13.14
CA LEU A 50 -10.77 -1.62 -12.10
C LEU A 50 -11.09 -2.21 -10.73
N ARG A 51 -10.05 -2.31 -9.92
CA ARG A 51 -10.10 -2.71 -8.51
C ARG A 51 -9.62 -1.53 -7.66
N ASN A 52 -9.87 -1.61 -6.36
CA ASN A 52 -9.44 -0.56 -5.42
C ASN A 52 -7.93 -0.27 -5.48
N CYS A 53 -7.10 -1.28 -5.78
CA CYS A 53 -5.64 -1.12 -5.82
C CYS A 53 -5.02 -0.99 -7.22
N GLN A 54 -5.75 -1.31 -8.30
CA GLN A 54 -5.19 -1.39 -9.64
C GLN A 54 -6.23 -1.37 -10.76
N LEU A 55 -5.80 -0.94 -11.94
CA LEU A 55 -6.49 -1.13 -13.20
C LEU A 55 -5.80 -2.22 -14.02
N SER A 56 -6.55 -3.17 -14.54
CA SER A 56 -6.03 -4.28 -15.33
C SER A 56 -6.86 -4.50 -16.59
N TYR A 57 -6.24 -5.03 -17.65
CA TYR A 57 -6.97 -5.45 -18.83
C TYR A 57 -6.45 -6.75 -19.42
N TYR A 58 -7.35 -7.49 -20.06
CA TYR A 58 -7.20 -8.88 -20.50
C TYR A 58 -7.60 -8.99 -21.98
N LYS A 59 -7.12 -10.03 -22.69
CA LYS A 59 -7.57 -10.27 -24.06
C LYS A 59 -8.99 -10.85 -24.05
N LYS A 60 -9.28 -11.72 -23.08
CA LYS A 60 -10.60 -12.32 -22.85
C LYS A 60 -11.07 -12.10 -21.41
N SER A 61 -12.38 -12.09 -21.18
CA SER A 61 -12.97 -11.94 -19.84
C SER A 61 -12.72 -13.13 -18.91
N SER A 62 -12.47 -14.32 -19.45
CA SER A 62 -12.20 -15.55 -18.71
C SER A 62 -10.71 -15.81 -18.45
N GLU A 63 -9.82 -14.89 -18.84
CA GLU A 63 -8.38 -15.06 -18.66
C GLU A 63 -7.94 -14.71 -17.24
N HIS A 64 -7.19 -15.60 -16.60
CA HIS A 64 -6.60 -15.33 -15.28
C HIS A 64 -5.37 -14.41 -15.34
N LYS A 65 -4.69 -14.33 -16.50
CA LYS A 65 -3.47 -13.54 -16.68
C LYS A 65 -3.76 -12.21 -17.38
N PRO A 66 -3.57 -11.06 -16.71
CA PRO A 66 -3.77 -9.75 -17.35
C PRO A 66 -2.71 -9.49 -18.41
N SER A 67 -3.11 -8.82 -19.49
CA SER A 67 -2.18 -8.29 -20.49
C SER A 67 -1.33 -7.15 -19.91
N LYS A 68 -1.91 -6.36 -19.00
CA LYS A 68 -1.22 -5.34 -18.22
C LYS A 68 -1.96 -5.10 -16.91
N VAL A 69 -1.19 -4.83 -15.88
CA VAL A 69 -1.65 -4.27 -14.60
C VAL A 69 -1.02 -2.90 -14.47
N LEU A 70 -1.83 -1.91 -14.11
CA LEU A 70 -1.45 -0.55 -13.77
C LEU A 70 -1.87 -0.34 -12.33
N ASN A 71 -0.90 -0.19 -11.44
CA ASN A 71 -1.21 0.04 -10.03
C ASN A 71 -1.85 1.42 -9.86
N LYS A 72 -2.60 1.62 -8.78
CA LYS A 72 -3.31 2.88 -8.51
C LYS A 72 -2.41 4.13 -8.57
N SER A 73 -1.19 4.12 -8.02
CA SER A 73 -0.26 5.27 -8.15
C SER A 73 0.26 5.53 -9.56
N GLU A 74 0.11 4.58 -10.48
CA GLU A 74 0.42 4.82 -11.88
C GLU A 74 -0.73 5.55 -12.57
N LEU A 75 -1.92 5.66 -11.97
CA LEU A 75 -3.07 6.37 -12.52
C LEU A 75 -3.04 7.81 -12.01
N LEU A 76 -2.46 8.71 -12.81
CA LEU A 76 -2.21 10.10 -12.40
C LEU A 76 -3.42 11.00 -12.64
N ALA A 77 -4.12 10.78 -13.74
CA ALA A 77 -5.32 11.53 -14.12
C ALA A 77 -6.12 10.75 -15.15
N PHE A 78 -7.34 11.20 -15.42
CA PHE A 78 -8.17 10.70 -16.51
C PHE A 78 -9.01 11.85 -17.08
N SER A 79 -9.39 11.75 -18.36
CA SER A 79 -10.17 12.79 -19.04
C SER A 79 -11.13 12.20 -20.06
N ASP A 80 -12.23 12.92 -20.27
CA ASP A 80 -13.06 12.74 -21.45
C ASP A 80 -12.32 13.33 -22.67
N VAL A 81 -12.26 12.57 -23.76
CA VAL A 81 -11.64 12.97 -25.02
C VAL A 81 -12.74 13.21 -26.02
N GLN A 82 -13.00 14.48 -26.31
CA GLN A 82 -13.94 14.89 -27.34
C GLN A 82 -13.30 14.64 -28.71
N ASP A 83 -13.79 13.64 -29.43
CA ASP A 83 -13.36 13.34 -30.79
C ASP A 83 -14.35 13.99 -31.78
N PRO A 84 -13.91 14.84 -32.72
CA PRO A 84 -14.81 15.49 -33.68
C PRO A 84 -15.47 14.51 -34.67
N HIS A 85 -15.02 13.25 -34.73
CA HIS A 85 -15.62 12.21 -35.55
C HIS A 85 -16.65 11.37 -34.77
N LYS A 86 -17.89 11.30 -35.27
CA LYS A 86 -19.01 10.52 -34.67
C LYS A 86 -18.69 9.04 -34.42
N GLU A 87 -17.84 8.43 -35.25
CA GLU A 87 -17.44 7.02 -35.10
C GLU A 87 -16.53 6.77 -33.88
N HIS A 88 -16.19 7.83 -33.17
CA HIS A 88 -15.20 7.86 -32.10
C HIS A 88 -15.77 8.42 -30.79
N GLU A 89 -17.10 8.49 -30.70
CA GLU A 89 -17.84 8.88 -29.51
C GLU A 89 -17.47 7.99 -28.30
N ASN A 90 -17.65 8.54 -27.10
CA ASN A 90 -17.39 7.87 -25.81
C ASN A 90 -15.92 7.46 -25.61
N HIS A 91 -15.00 8.35 -25.95
CA HIS A 91 -13.56 8.17 -25.83
C HIS A 91 -13.05 8.82 -24.54
N PHE A 92 -12.33 8.08 -23.70
CA PHE A 92 -11.62 8.64 -22.55
C PHE A 92 -10.13 8.25 -22.54
N ALA A 93 -9.34 9.05 -21.84
CA ALA A 93 -7.90 8.84 -21.66
C ALA A 93 -7.56 8.64 -20.18
N ILE A 94 -6.60 7.76 -19.91
CA ILE A 94 -5.98 7.57 -18.60
C ILE A 94 -4.50 7.92 -18.72
N TYR A 95 -4.08 8.90 -17.93
CA TYR A 95 -2.70 9.39 -17.89
C TYR A 95 -1.95 8.60 -16.83
N THR A 96 -0.85 7.98 -17.25
CA THR A 96 0.04 7.26 -16.34
C THR A 96 1.43 7.87 -16.31
N SER A 97 2.23 7.47 -15.32
CA SER A 97 3.63 7.90 -15.20
C SER A 97 4.50 7.56 -16.43
N SER A 98 4.07 6.61 -17.27
CA SER A 98 4.84 6.16 -18.44
C SER A 98 4.24 6.58 -19.78
N ARG A 99 2.91 6.61 -19.90
CA ARG A 99 2.20 6.96 -21.14
C ARG A 99 0.72 7.24 -20.92
N VAL A 100 0.06 7.74 -21.95
CA VAL A 100 -1.40 7.90 -22.00
C VAL A 100 -2.04 6.67 -22.62
N TYR A 101 -3.11 6.16 -22.00
CA TYR A 101 -3.92 5.07 -22.52
C TYR A 101 -5.26 5.63 -23.01
N HIS A 102 -5.62 5.32 -24.25
CA HIS A 102 -6.90 5.71 -24.83
C HIS A 102 -7.85 4.51 -24.93
N PHE A 103 -9.10 4.75 -24.53
CA PHE A 103 -10.17 3.75 -24.50
C PHE A 103 -11.45 4.31 -25.10
N ARG A 104 -12.22 3.45 -25.78
CA ARG A 104 -13.57 3.73 -26.25
C ARG A 104 -14.53 2.69 -25.72
N VAL A 105 -15.76 3.09 -25.51
CA VAL A 105 -16.85 2.25 -25.01
C VAL A 105 -18.10 2.39 -25.87
N GLU A 106 -19.00 1.42 -25.75
CA GLU A 106 -20.15 1.28 -26.62
C GLU A 106 -21.21 2.36 -26.37
N SER A 107 -21.24 2.99 -25.19
CA SER A 107 -22.22 4.03 -24.85
C SER A 107 -21.65 5.10 -23.91
N LYS A 108 -22.31 6.27 -23.89
CA LYS A 108 -21.93 7.39 -23.01
C LYS A 108 -22.12 7.03 -21.53
N GLU A 109 -23.16 6.28 -21.20
CA GLU A 109 -23.43 5.80 -19.85
C GLU A 109 -22.29 4.91 -19.33
N LEU A 110 -21.73 4.08 -20.22
CA LEU A 110 -20.58 3.24 -19.86
C LEU A 110 -19.33 4.08 -19.63
N GLN A 111 -19.13 5.13 -20.44
CA GLN A 111 -18.04 6.09 -20.24
C GLN A 111 -18.18 6.81 -18.90
N ASP A 112 -19.36 7.34 -18.60
CA ASP A 112 -19.65 8.03 -17.36
C ASP A 112 -19.47 7.11 -16.14
N SER A 113 -19.86 5.84 -16.27
CA SER A 113 -19.61 4.82 -15.24
C SER A 113 -18.11 4.59 -15.01
N TRP A 114 -17.30 4.54 -16.08
CA TRP A 114 -15.85 4.48 -15.97
C TRP A 114 -15.27 5.73 -15.29
N MET A 115 -15.71 6.92 -15.68
CA MET A 115 -15.23 8.19 -15.09
C MET A 115 -15.56 8.26 -13.60
N LYS A 116 -16.80 7.94 -13.20
CA LYS A 116 -17.22 7.87 -11.79
C LYS A 116 -16.44 6.83 -11.00
N ALA A 117 -16.22 5.64 -11.58
CA ALA A 117 -15.47 4.58 -10.92
C ALA A 117 -14.00 4.99 -10.71
N LEU A 118 -13.36 5.58 -11.71
CA LEU A 118 -11.99 6.10 -11.60
C LEU A 118 -11.90 7.22 -10.56
N GLU A 119 -12.85 8.16 -10.56
CA GLU A 119 -12.94 9.24 -9.57
C GLU A 119 -13.07 8.69 -8.14
N SER A 120 -13.94 7.71 -7.92
CA SER A 120 -14.09 7.09 -6.59
C SER A 120 -12.79 6.47 -6.07
N VAL A 121 -12.00 5.86 -6.96
CA VAL A 121 -10.72 5.25 -6.63
C VAL A 121 -9.69 6.35 -6.35
N VAL A 122 -9.61 7.40 -7.17
CA VAL A 122 -8.66 8.50 -6.96
C VAL A 122 -8.99 9.30 -5.69
N LYS A 123 -10.24 9.63 -5.44
CA LYS A 123 -10.65 10.38 -4.24
C LYS A 123 -10.29 9.65 -2.94
N GLN A 124 -10.53 8.34 -2.89
CA GLN A 124 -10.06 7.52 -1.77
C GLN A 124 -8.55 7.68 -1.55
N TYR A 125 -7.73 7.78 -2.60
CA TYR A 125 -6.29 7.99 -2.44
C TYR A 125 -5.94 9.26 -1.64
N GLU A 126 -6.66 10.35 -1.91
CA GLU A 126 -6.42 11.66 -1.31
C GLU A 126 -6.86 11.68 0.16
N ASP A 127 -8.08 11.22 0.44
CA ASP A 127 -8.64 11.16 1.80
C ASP A 127 -7.74 10.32 2.72
N ASP A 128 -7.26 9.19 2.21
CA ASP A 128 -6.44 8.26 2.99
C ASP A 128 -5.00 8.72 3.20
N SER A 129 -4.48 9.52 2.26
CA SER A 129 -3.19 10.17 2.43
C SER A 129 -3.29 11.25 3.51
N ASN A 130 -4.41 11.97 3.57
CA ASN A 130 -4.67 13.00 4.57
C ASN A 130 -4.90 12.40 5.96
N GLU A 131 -5.72 11.35 6.08
CA GLU A 131 -5.94 10.65 7.36
C GLU A 131 -4.64 10.03 7.93
N GLU A 132 -3.79 9.46 7.07
CA GLU A 132 -2.47 8.98 7.51
C GLU A 132 -1.60 10.11 8.05
N GLU A 133 -1.66 11.32 7.47
CA GLU A 133 -0.88 12.48 7.92
C GLU A 133 -1.44 13.12 9.21
N GLU A 134 -2.76 13.18 9.38
CA GLU A 134 -3.43 13.74 10.56
C GLU A 134 -3.30 12.85 11.81
N HIS A 135 -3.58 11.55 11.69
CA HIS A 135 -3.42 10.62 12.83
C HIS A 135 -1.96 10.53 13.31
N GLU A 136 -1.02 10.87 12.45
CA GLU A 136 0.41 10.73 12.69
C GLU A 136 1.04 12.00 13.28
N THR A 137 0.55 13.19 12.90
CA THR A 137 0.88 14.46 13.57
C THR A 137 0.43 14.45 15.03
N VAL A 138 -0.78 13.97 15.32
CA VAL A 138 -1.31 13.85 16.69
C VAL A 138 -0.49 12.86 17.53
N ALA A 139 -0.12 11.71 16.97
CA ALA A 139 0.67 10.70 17.67
C ALA A 139 2.10 11.18 18.02
N SER A 140 2.72 11.97 17.13
CA SER A 140 4.03 12.59 17.36
C SER A 140 3.99 13.57 18.55
N HIS A 141 2.99 14.46 18.58
CA HIS A 141 2.80 15.43 19.67
C HIS A 141 2.62 14.76 21.03
N LEU A 142 1.87 13.65 21.11
CA LEU A 142 1.65 12.93 22.35
C LEU A 142 2.90 12.17 22.84
N SER A 143 3.75 11.69 21.93
CA SER A 143 5.00 11.01 22.29
C SER A 143 6.08 11.94 22.86
N HIS A 144 6.03 13.23 22.52
CA HIS A 144 6.95 14.23 23.07
C HIS A 144 6.59 14.67 24.50
N LEU A 145 5.37 14.35 24.98
CA LEU A 145 4.90 14.73 26.32
C LEU A 145 5.25 13.69 27.41
N SER A 146 5.73 12.50 27.06
CA SER A 146 6.25 11.53 28.03
C SER A 146 7.74 11.79 28.31
N MET A 147 8.00 12.70 29.25
CA MET A 147 9.33 12.85 29.85
C MET A 147 9.63 11.65 30.74
N ASP A 148 10.34 10.64 30.21
CA ASP A 148 10.97 9.63 31.05
C ASP A 148 12.48 9.87 31.18
N ARG A 149 12.97 9.76 32.41
CA ARG A 149 14.30 10.13 32.88
C ARG A 149 15.33 9.05 32.53
N ARG A 150 16.48 9.49 31.96
CA ARG A 150 17.86 8.96 32.10
C ARG A 150 18.51 8.03 31.06
N GLU A 151 17.92 7.75 29.90
CA GLU A 151 18.71 7.20 28.78
C GLU A 151 18.78 8.15 27.60
N GLU A 152 19.98 8.43 27.11
CA GLU A 152 20.18 9.14 25.84
C GLU A 152 19.64 8.29 24.68
N GLU A 153 19.05 8.95 23.70
CA GLU A 153 18.59 8.24 22.50
C GLU A 153 19.78 7.99 21.56
N TYR A 154 20.05 6.73 21.23
CA TYR A 154 21.10 6.35 20.29
C TYR A 154 20.54 5.55 19.11
N VAL A 155 21.17 5.71 17.95
CA VAL A 155 20.78 4.98 16.72
C VAL A 155 21.27 3.54 16.81
N VAL A 156 20.36 2.60 16.61
CA VAL A 156 20.64 1.16 16.54
C VAL A 156 20.88 0.74 15.10
N GLU A 157 20.06 1.22 14.18
CA GLU A 157 20.19 0.93 12.74
C GLU A 157 19.53 2.02 11.90
N GLN A 158 20.05 2.28 10.69
CA GLN A 158 19.46 3.25 9.78
C GLN A 158 19.73 2.92 8.31
N GLY A 159 18.79 3.27 7.43
CA GLY A 159 18.93 2.99 6.00
C GLY A 159 17.63 3.05 5.23
N GLU A 160 17.71 2.64 3.97
CA GLU A 160 16.55 2.68 3.08
C GLU A 160 15.70 1.41 3.23
N LEU A 161 14.41 1.58 3.47
CA LEU A 161 13.43 0.51 3.43
C LEU A 161 12.25 0.93 2.56
N ARG A 162 11.46 -0.05 2.10
CA ARG A 162 10.17 0.23 1.48
C ARG A 162 9.04 -0.09 2.46
N LYS A 163 8.16 0.86 2.76
CA LYS A 163 6.93 0.62 3.54
C LYS A 163 5.78 0.26 2.61
N LEU A 164 5.05 -0.81 2.90
CA LEU A 164 3.81 -1.12 2.20
C LEU A 164 2.70 -0.15 2.64
N ARG A 165 2.10 0.53 1.68
CA ARG A 165 0.79 1.15 1.82
C ARG A 165 -0.25 0.11 1.43
N LYS A 166 -0.75 -0.62 2.43
CA LYS A 166 -1.64 -1.78 2.25
C LYS A 166 -2.75 -1.48 1.25
N ARG A 167 -3.48 -0.40 1.51
CA ARG A 167 -4.62 0.09 0.72
C ARG A 167 -4.34 0.32 -0.78
N TYR A 168 -3.09 0.59 -1.13
CA TYR A 168 -2.69 0.83 -2.52
C TYR A 168 -1.87 -0.31 -3.10
N SER A 169 -1.64 -1.38 -2.33
CA SER A 169 -0.76 -2.48 -2.73
C SER A 169 0.65 -2.04 -3.12
N GLN A 170 1.16 -0.96 -2.51
CA GLN A 170 2.34 -0.26 -3.01
C GLN A 170 3.44 -0.06 -1.99
N TRP A 171 4.66 -0.22 -2.47
CA TRP A 171 5.87 -0.09 -1.69
C TRP A 171 6.49 1.30 -1.87
N ARG A 172 6.43 2.13 -0.84
CA ARG A 172 7.03 3.47 -0.84
C ARG A 172 8.42 3.41 -0.22
N LYS A 173 9.44 3.86 -0.97
CA LYS A 173 10.81 4.00 -0.48
C LYS A 173 10.90 5.11 0.56
N LEU A 174 11.58 4.84 1.66
CA LEU A 174 11.75 5.75 2.80
C LEU A 174 13.14 5.55 3.40
N TYR A 175 13.60 6.54 4.15
CA TYR A 175 14.75 6.40 5.03
C TYR A 175 14.23 6.09 6.44
N VAL A 176 14.61 4.97 7.02
CA VAL A 176 14.18 4.52 8.34
C VAL A 176 15.34 4.66 9.31
N VAL A 177 15.05 5.10 10.53
CA VAL A 177 16.01 5.17 11.64
C VAL A 177 15.39 4.46 12.83
N VAL A 178 16.03 3.41 13.32
CA VAL A 178 15.65 2.70 14.55
C VAL A 178 16.59 3.13 15.65
N THR A 179 16.03 3.63 16.76
CA THR A 179 16.76 3.97 17.98
C THR A 179 16.35 3.03 19.11
N ASN A 180 16.98 3.17 20.27
CA ASN A 180 16.52 2.51 21.50
C ASN A 180 15.11 2.98 21.94
N LYS A 181 14.64 4.14 21.46
CA LYS A 181 13.36 4.74 21.89
C LYS A 181 12.26 4.66 20.85
N ALA A 182 12.57 4.77 19.56
CA ALA A 182 11.55 4.81 18.52
C ALA A 182 12.05 4.35 17.14
N ILE A 183 11.10 4.03 16.27
CA ILE A 183 11.30 3.86 14.83
C ILE A 183 10.79 5.11 14.11
N TYR A 184 11.70 5.79 13.43
CA TYR A 184 11.43 6.98 12.63
C TYR A 184 11.36 6.61 11.15
N PHE A 185 10.35 7.10 10.45
CA PHE A 185 10.25 7.00 9.00
C PHE A 185 10.35 8.39 8.40
N CYS A 186 11.39 8.60 7.61
CA CYS A 186 11.77 9.88 7.02
C CYS A 186 11.63 9.81 5.49
N LYS A 187 11.32 10.97 4.88
CA LYS A 187 11.28 11.09 3.42
C LYS A 187 12.71 11.02 2.82
N SER A 188 13.71 11.49 3.55
CA SER A 188 15.13 11.49 3.17
C SER A 188 16.06 11.29 4.36
N LYS A 189 17.35 11.06 4.09
CA LYS A 189 18.41 10.78 5.07
C LYS A 189 18.71 11.95 6.02
N GLU A 190 18.52 13.19 5.57
CA GLU A 190 18.94 14.41 6.28
C GLU A 190 17.89 14.96 7.25
N GLN A 191 16.83 14.20 7.52
CA GLN A 191 15.63 14.72 8.16
C GLN A 191 15.07 13.78 9.24
N LYS A 192 15.91 13.32 10.19
CA LYS A 192 15.42 12.57 11.37
C LYS A 192 14.36 13.37 12.14
N ASP A 193 14.61 14.66 12.34
CA ASP A 193 13.69 15.56 13.08
C ASP A 193 12.42 15.91 12.31
N LYS A 194 12.34 15.55 11.02
CA LYS A 194 11.13 15.67 10.19
C LYS A 194 10.63 14.29 9.75
N ALA A 195 10.85 13.28 10.60
CA ALA A 195 10.23 11.97 10.42
C ALA A 195 8.73 12.18 10.27
N TYR A 196 8.18 11.72 9.15
CA TYR A 196 6.75 11.86 8.90
C TYR A 196 5.98 10.85 9.75
N LYS A 197 6.61 9.73 10.18
CA LYS A 197 6.06 8.75 11.13
C LYS A 197 7.06 8.45 12.24
N ILE A 198 6.58 8.37 13.48
CA ILE A 198 7.35 7.92 14.65
C ILE A 198 6.55 6.83 15.37
N ILE A 199 7.21 5.73 15.74
CA ILE A 199 6.64 4.64 16.53
C ILE A 199 7.52 4.45 17.75
N SER A 200 7.02 4.77 18.94
CA SER A 200 7.73 4.42 20.18
C SER A 200 7.97 2.90 20.24
N MET A 201 9.18 2.51 20.66
CA MET A 201 9.53 1.11 20.87
C MET A 201 8.67 0.46 21.97
N ASP A 202 8.04 1.24 22.86
CA ASP A 202 7.08 0.70 23.85
C ASP A 202 5.79 0.19 23.19
N LYS A 203 5.48 0.71 22.00
CA LYS A 203 4.35 0.26 21.18
C LYS A 203 4.74 -0.85 20.20
N VAL A 204 6.01 -1.24 20.14
CA VAL A 204 6.46 -2.33 19.27
C VAL A 204 6.41 -3.64 20.05
N MET A 205 5.40 -4.45 19.77
CA MET A 205 5.20 -5.74 20.42
C MET A 205 6.19 -6.78 19.90
N ASP A 206 6.38 -6.82 18.58
CA ASP A 206 7.26 -7.79 17.92
C ASP A 206 7.62 -7.36 16.48
N VAL A 207 8.57 -8.06 15.88
CA VAL A 207 8.91 -7.98 14.46
C VAL A 207 9.20 -9.35 13.90
N ILE A 208 8.54 -9.69 12.80
CA ILE A 208 8.65 -11.01 12.17
C ILE A 208 9.04 -10.90 10.70
N GLU A 209 9.71 -11.92 10.19
CA GLU A 209 9.85 -12.11 8.75
C GLU A 209 8.49 -12.50 8.15
N VAL A 210 8.24 -12.07 6.91
CA VAL A 210 7.04 -12.39 6.17
C VAL A 210 7.40 -12.83 4.77
N ASP A 211 6.67 -13.82 4.27
CA ASP A 211 6.75 -14.26 2.87
C ASP A 211 6.63 -13.10 1.88
N ALA A 212 7.17 -13.32 0.69
CA ALA A 212 7.10 -12.35 -0.39
C ALA A 212 5.64 -11.94 -0.66
N THR A 213 5.37 -10.65 -0.58
CA THR A 213 4.01 -10.11 -0.68
C THR A 213 3.97 -8.86 -1.54
N ARG A 214 2.87 -8.70 -2.29
CA ARG A 214 2.63 -7.57 -3.21
C ARG A 214 3.87 -7.25 -4.08
N GLY A 215 4.46 -8.29 -4.67
CA GLY A 215 5.61 -8.17 -5.58
C GLY A 215 6.96 -7.84 -4.94
N LYS A 216 7.08 -7.93 -3.60
CA LYS A 216 8.31 -7.63 -2.88
C LYS A 216 8.77 -8.83 -2.04
N SER A 217 10.02 -9.25 -2.26
CA SER A 217 10.73 -10.20 -1.40
C SER A 217 11.45 -9.49 -0.25
N TRP A 218 11.89 -10.26 0.75
CA TRP A 218 12.62 -9.78 1.92
C TRP A 218 11.78 -8.82 2.76
N CYS A 219 10.61 -9.30 3.16
CA CYS A 219 9.64 -8.52 3.91
C CYS A 219 9.74 -8.84 5.41
N LEU A 220 9.62 -7.80 6.22
CA LEU A 220 9.42 -7.91 7.66
C LEU A 220 8.17 -7.13 8.07
N MET A 221 7.51 -7.55 9.14
CA MET A 221 6.32 -6.90 9.68
C MET A 221 6.56 -6.48 11.13
N VAL A 222 6.46 -5.18 11.37
CA VAL A 222 6.45 -4.60 12.72
C VAL A 222 5.03 -4.68 13.27
N ILE A 223 4.91 -5.31 14.43
CA ILE A 223 3.65 -5.56 15.13
C ILE A 223 3.52 -4.52 16.24
N THR A 224 2.48 -3.69 16.16
CA THR A 224 2.08 -2.75 17.22
C THR A 224 0.64 -3.05 17.66
N PRO A 225 0.16 -2.59 18.83
CA PRO A 225 -1.22 -2.83 19.26
C PRO A 225 -2.26 -2.40 18.22
N MET A 226 -2.03 -1.27 17.55
CA MET A 226 -3.01 -0.68 16.63
C MET A 226 -2.79 -1.07 15.16
N LYS A 227 -1.53 -1.27 14.74
CA LYS A 227 -1.20 -1.41 13.32
C LYS A 227 -0.15 -2.50 13.09
N ARG A 228 -0.23 -3.09 11.90
CA ARG A 228 0.77 -4.01 11.35
C ARG A 228 1.45 -3.32 10.17
N ILE A 229 2.75 -3.10 10.26
CA ILE A 229 3.51 -2.31 9.28
C ILE A 229 4.47 -3.22 8.55
N TYR A 230 4.28 -3.35 7.24
CA TYR A 230 5.14 -4.16 6.39
C TYR A 230 6.26 -3.30 5.82
N LEU A 231 7.49 -3.80 5.93
CA LEU A 231 8.70 -3.20 5.42
C LEU A 231 9.41 -4.19 4.50
N GLY A 232 9.97 -3.71 3.40
CA GLY A 232 10.67 -4.51 2.42
C GLY A 232 12.11 -4.02 2.27
N ALA A 233 13.06 -4.90 2.54
CA ALA A 233 14.49 -4.61 2.44
C ALA A 233 15.01 -4.83 1.02
N SER A 234 16.25 -4.43 0.75
CA SER A 234 16.88 -4.61 -0.58
C SER A 234 17.36 -6.05 -0.84
N SER A 235 17.82 -6.74 0.21
CA SER A 235 18.29 -8.12 0.20
C SER A 235 17.87 -8.89 1.46
N GLU A 236 18.09 -10.20 1.46
CA GLU A 236 17.91 -11.05 2.65
C GLU A 236 18.79 -10.57 3.81
N GLN A 237 20.08 -10.29 3.54
CA GLN A 237 21.01 -9.82 4.57
C GLN A 237 20.55 -8.49 5.18
N ASP A 238 20.02 -7.58 4.36
CA ASP A 238 19.49 -6.30 4.82
C ASP A 238 18.23 -6.50 5.68
N MET A 239 17.31 -7.40 5.27
CA MET A 239 16.13 -7.76 6.05
C MET A 239 16.49 -8.39 7.41
N THR A 240 17.44 -9.34 7.43
CA THR A 240 17.93 -9.98 8.66
C THR A 240 18.59 -8.98 9.60
N LYS A 241 19.36 -8.02 9.07
CA LYS A 241 19.95 -6.92 9.84
C LYS A 241 18.87 -6.07 10.51
N TRP A 242 17.86 -5.62 9.77
CA TRP A 242 16.74 -4.85 10.31
C TRP A 242 15.91 -5.62 11.35
N LEU A 243 15.62 -6.90 11.09
CA LEU A 243 14.96 -7.78 12.05
C LEU A 243 15.75 -7.88 13.35
N SER A 244 17.06 -8.12 13.25
CA SER A 244 17.94 -8.29 14.41
C SER A 244 18.03 -7.01 15.23
N ALA A 245 18.18 -5.85 14.58
CA ALA A 245 18.24 -4.54 15.22
C ALA A 245 16.98 -4.23 16.03
N ILE A 246 15.79 -4.41 15.43
CA ILE A 246 14.51 -4.14 16.10
C ILE A 246 14.26 -5.16 17.23
N LYS A 247 14.54 -6.47 16.99
CA LYS A 247 14.40 -7.51 18.01
C LYS A 247 15.29 -7.24 19.22
N ALA A 248 16.52 -6.78 19.02
CA ALA A 248 17.45 -6.49 20.12
C ALA A 248 16.87 -5.45 21.08
N VAL A 249 16.24 -4.39 20.56
CA VAL A 249 15.61 -3.35 21.37
C VAL A 249 14.32 -3.83 22.03
N VAL A 250 13.48 -4.60 21.32
CA VAL A 250 12.25 -5.18 21.91
C VAL A 250 12.61 -6.12 23.07
N LEU A 251 13.67 -6.93 22.92
CA LEU A 251 14.13 -7.84 23.95
C LEU A 251 14.81 -7.13 25.13
N SER A 252 15.54 -6.03 24.91
CA SER A 252 16.15 -5.28 26.00
C SER A 252 15.09 -4.63 26.90
N LYS A 253 14.00 -4.13 26.32
CA LYS A 253 12.88 -3.54 27.09
C LYS A 253 12.05 -4.54 27.88
N ARG A 254 11.95 -5.80 27.43
CA ARG A 254 11.24 -6.86 28.17
C ARG A 254 11.98 -7.34 29.43
N ARG A 255 13.25 -6.99 29.58
CA ARG A 255 14.11 -7.40 30.72
C ARG A 255 14.09 -6.40 31.87
N VAL A 256 13.50 -5.23 31.67
CA VAL A 256 13.30 -4.15 32.66
C VAL A 256 11.87 -4.22 33.16
#